data_AF-A0A524EER6-F1
#
_entry.id   AF-A0A524EER6-F1
#
_cell.length_a   1.000
_cell.length_b   1.000
_cell.length_c   1.000
_cell.angle_alpha   90.00
_cell.angle_beta   90.00
_cell.angle_gamma   90.00
#
_symmetry.space_group_name_H-M   'P 1'
#
loop_
_entity.id
_entity.type
_entity.pdbx_description
1 polymer ?
#
loop_
_entity_poly.entity_id
_entity_poly.type
_entity_poly.pdbx_seq_one_letter_code
_entity_poly.pdbx_strand_id
1 'polypeptide(L)'
;MNDEEFKKRDAKRKKGHEDAEEIREIFSALNESIPSLISGLIGSVYSPEAAGNMATAIGRFYSKLIEEGIPQEVALDMTKKYVGALDFQKIMNIASDGASPKKTKDLEIDIEE
;
A
#
# COMPACT_ATOMS: atom_id res chain seq x y z
N MET A 1 18.29 -33.71 37.21
CA MET A 1 17.65 -32.46 36.77
C MET A 1 16.54 -32.17 37.77
N ASN A 2 16.56 -31.01 38.43
CA ASN A 2 15.70 -30.74 39.59
C ASN A 2 14.33 -30.20 39.16
N ASP A 3 13.26 -30.55 39.87
CA ASP A 3 11.87 -30.12 39.59
C ASP A 3 11.71 -28.58 39.57
N GLU A 4 12.53 -27.87 40.34
CA GLU A 4 12.57 -26.39 40.33
C GLU A 4 13.12 -25.81 39.02
N GLU A 5 14.10 -26.46 38.38
CA GLU A 5 14.63 -25.98 37.10
C GLU A 5 13.63 -26.18 35.96
N PHE A 6 12.83 -27.25 36.02
CA PHE A 6 11.79 -27.51 35.04
C PHE A 6 10.70 -26.43 35.11
N LYS A 7 10.17 -26.17 36.31
CA LYS A 7 9.17 -25.10 36.54
C LYS A 7 9.67 -23.71 36.11
N LYS A 8 10.94 -23.37 36.37
CA LYS A 8 11.51 -22.08 35.94
C LYS A 8 11.62 -21.96 34.42
N ARG A 9 11.92 -23.05 33.70
CA ARG A 9 12.00 -23.06 32.24
C ARG A 9 10.62 -22.97 31.59
N ASP A 10 9.62 -23.65 32.13
CA ASP A 10 8.24 -23.56 31.65
C ASP A 10 7.64 -22.17 31.88
N ALA A 11 7.86 -21.58 33.06
CA ALA A 11 7.42 -20.20 33.33
C ALA A 11 8.06 -19.18 32.38
N LYS A 12 9.36 -19.34 32.07
CA LYS A 12 10.07 -18.46 31.13
C LYS A 12 9.59 -18.63 29.68
N ARG A 13 9.28 -19.86 29.26
CA ARG A 13 8.69 -20.14 27.94
C ARG A 13 7.28 -19.57 27.80
N LYS A 14 6.46 -19.73 28.83
CA LYS A 14 5.09 -19.20 28.84
C LYS A 14 5.07 -17.68 28.75
N LYS A 15 5.93 -17.01 29.52
CA LYS A 15 6.11 -15.56 29.44
C LYS A 15 6.57 -15.08 28.05
N GLY A 16 7.56 -15.75 27.46
CA GLY A 16 8.01 -15.41 26.11
C GLY A 16 6.97 -15.64 25.01
N HIS A 17 6.03 -16.57 25.23
CA HIS A 17 4.89 -16.78 24.34
C HIS A 17 3.85 -15.67 24.47
N GLU A 18 3.52 -15.27 25.70
CA GLU A 18 2.62 -14.15 26.00
C GLU A 18 3.15 -12.82 25.40
N ASP A 19 4.44 -12.52 25.57
CA ASP A 19 5.08 -11.33 24.99
C ASP A 19 4.99 -11.32 23.44
N ALA A 20 5.12 -12.49 22.81
CA ALA A 20 5.04 -12.61 21.36
C ALA A 20 3.59 -12.46 20.83
N GLU A 21 2.60 -12.94 21.58
CA GLU A 21 1.19 -12.76 21.24
C GLU A 21 0.77 -11.29 21.35
N GLU A 22 1.19 -10.59 22.40
CA GLU A 22 0.90 -9.16 22.58
C GLU A 22 1.47 -8.30 21.44
N ILE A 23 2.72 -8.56 21.03
CA ILE A 23 3.33 -7.88 19.88
C ILE A 23 2.55 -8.18 18.60
N ARG A 24 2.06 -9.41 18.43
CA ARG A 24 1.30 -9.84 17.26
C ARG A 24 -0.08 -9.19 17.18
N GLU A 25 -0.74 -8.99 18.32
CA GLU A 25 -1.99 -8.25 18.41
C GLU A 25 -1.80 -6.77 18.06
N ILE A 26 -0.77 -6.12 18.61
CA ILE A 26 -0.42 -4.73 18.27
C ILE A 26 -0.14 -4.59 16.77
N PHE A 27 0.66 -5.51 16.20
CA PHE A 27 0.97 -5.49 14.77
C PHE A 27 -0.27 -5.76 13.92
N SER A 28 -1.18 -6.62 14.35
CA SER A 28 -2.43 -6.91 13.64
C SER A 28 -3.35 -5.69 13.63
N ALA A 29 -3.55 -5.04 14.78
CA ALA A 29 -4.34 -3.80 14.89
C ALA A 29 -3.75 -2.66 14.04
N LEU A 30 -2.42 -2.56 13.98
CA LEU A 30 -1.73 -1.59 13.14
C LEU A 30 -1.89 -1.93 11.63
N ASN A 31 -1.78 -3.21 11.27
CA ASN A 31 -1.95 -3.67 9.90
C ASN A 31 -3.37 -3.49 9.36
N GLU A 32 -4.40 -3.47 10.21
CA GLU A 32 -5.77 -3.12 9.82
C GLU A 32 -5.93 -1.61 9.54
N SER A 33 -5.16 -0.78 10.25
CA SER A 33 -5.30 0.67 10.20
C SER A 33 -4.47 1.33 9.08
N ILE A 34 -3.29 0.77 8.76
CA ILE A 34 -2.38 1.33 7.74
C ILE A 34 -3.01 1.39 6.33
N PRO A 35 -3.68 0.33 5.81
CA PRO A 35 -4.28 0.36 4.48
C PRO A 35 -5.39 1.41 4.36
N SER A 36 -6.16 1.61 5.42
CA SER A 36 -7.23 2.62 5.49
C SER A 36 -6.67 4.05 5.39
N LEU A 37 -5.57 4.33 6.07
CA LEU A 37 -4.89 5.63 6.03
C LEU A 37 -4.28 5.90 4.64
N ILE A 38 -3.63 4.90 4.05
CA ILE A 38 -3.09 5.00 2.68
C ILE A 38 -4.24 5.23 1.68
N SER A 39 -5.34 4.49 1.81
CA SER A 39 -6.52 4.63 0.95
C SER A 39 -7.20 5.99 1.11
N GLY A 40 -7.27 6.52 2.33
CA GLY A 40 -7.80 7.86 2.62
C GLY A 40 -6.92 8.98 2.04
N LEU A 41 -5.60 8.84 2.13
CA LEU A 41 -4.66 9.76 1.49
C LEU A 41 -4.79 9.71 -0.03
N ILE A 42 -4.86 8.52 -0.62
CA ILE A 42 -5.13 8.34 -2.06
C ILE A 42 -6.48 8.98 -2.42
N GLY A 43 -7.56 8.72 -1.69
CA GLY A 43 -8.86 9.36 -1.92
C GLY A 43 -8.82 10.88 -1.85
N SER A 44 -8.02 11.46 -0.94
CA SER A 44 -7.83 12.91 -0.83
C SER A 44 -7.08 13.51 -2.03
N VAL A 45 -6.09 12.78 -2.56
CA VAL A 45 -5.32 13.12 -3.76
C VAL A 45 -6.09 12.83 -5.06
N TYR A 46 -7.14 11.99 -5.01
CA TYR A 46 -8.05 11.68 -6.11
C TYR A 46 -9.39 12.43 -6.02
N SER A 47 -9.47 13.49 -5.20
CA SER A 47 -10.64 14.37 -5.18
C SER A 47 -10.80 15.09 -6.53
N PRO A 48 -12.03 15.48 -6.93
CA PRO A 48 -12.25 16.30 -8.13
C PRO A 48 -11.40 17.58 -8.16
N GLU A 49 -11.11 18.14 -6.99
CA GLU A 49 -10.23 19.28 -6.80
C GLU A 49 -8.77 18.95 -7.15
N ALA A 50 -8.25 17.84 -6.62
CA ALA A 50 -6.88 17.40 -6.92
C ALA A 50 -6.71 17.01 -8.40
N ALA A 51 -7.71 16.35 -9.00
CA ALA A 51 -7.76 16.09 -10.43
C ALA A 51 -7.78 17.39 -11.26
N GLY A 52 -8.57 18.39 -10.84
CA GLY A 52 -8.63 19.71 -11.48
C GLY A 52 -7.30 20.49 -11.37
N ASN A 53 -6.66 20.44 -10.22
CA ASN A 53 -5.34 21.05 -9.99
C ASN A 53 -4.27 20.39 -10.86
N MET A 54 -4.30 19.05 -10.97
CA MET A 54 -3.38 18.31 -11.84
C MET A 54 -3.61 18.63 -13.32
N ALA A 55 -4.86 18.64 -13.78
CA ALA A 55 -5.19 19.02 -15.16
C ALA A 55 -4.70 20.45 -15.49
N THR A 56 -4.86 21.39 -14.56
CA THR A 56 -4.35 22.76 -14.68
C THR A 56 -2.83 22.78 -14.79
N ALA A 57 -2.12 22.00 -13.96
CA ALA A 57 -0.66 21.91 -14.00
C ALA A 57 -0.15 21.32 -15.32
N ILE A 58 -0.79 20.26 -15.82
CA ILE A 58 -0.47 19.63 -17.12
C ILE A 58 -0.68 20.63 -18.26
N GLY A 59 -1.80 21.36 -18.26
CA GLY A 59 -2.08 22.38 -19.26
C GLY A 59 -1.05 23.51 -19.25
N ARG A 60 -0.69 24.01 -18.06
CA ARG A 60 0.36 25.03 -17.91
C ARG A 60 1.71 24.56 -18.40
N PHE A 61 2.09 23.32 -18.10
CA PHE A 61 3.34 22.73 -18.57
C PHE A 61 3.39 22.71 -20.10
N TYR A 62 2.37 22.17 -20.76
CA TYR A 62 2.26 22.14 -22.22
C TYR A 62 2.31 23.55 -22.84
N SER A 63 1.54 24.50 -22.30
CA SER A 63 1.55 25.89 -22.78
C SER A 63 2.93 26.53 -22.66
N LYS A 64 3.64 26.28 -21.56
CA LYS A 64 4.99 26.82 -21.35
C LYS A 64 6.00 26.27 -22.36
N LEU A 65 5.92 24.99 -22.70
CA LEU A 65 6.78 24.42 -23.74
C LEU A 65 6.58 25.15 -25.08
N ILE A 66 5.34 25.44 -25.46
CA ILE A 66 5.04 26.20 -26.68
C ILE A 66 5.57 27.63 -26.60
N GLU A 67 5.38 28.30 -25.46
CA GLU A 67 5.89 29.66 -25.23
C GLU A 67 7.41 29.74 -25.34
N GLU A 68 8.13 28.71 -24.89
CA GLU A 68 9.60 28.58 -25.02
C GLU A 68 10.04 28.18 -26.44
N GLY A 69 9.11 28.13 -27.40
CA GLY A 69 9.40 27.87 -28.80
C GLY A 69 9.48 26.39 -29.17
N ILE A 70 9.06 25.47 -28.29
CA ILE A 70 8.99 24.05 -28.62
C ILE A 70 7.82 23.82 -29.56
N PRO A 71 8.02 23.14 -30.71
CA PRO A 71 6.95 22.82 -31.64
C PRO A 71 5.79 22.08 -30.96
N GLN A 72 4.56 22.41 -31.37
CA GLN A 72 3.34 21.92 -30.73
C GLN A 72 3.29 20.39 -30.59
N GLU A 73 3.69 19.66 -31.63
CA GLU A 73 3.72 18.19 -31.62
C GLU A 73 4.73 17.63 -30.61
N VAL A 74 5.90 18.27 -30.49
CA VAL A 74 6.96 17.89 -29.56
C VAL A 74 6.54 18.21 -28.12
N ALA A 75 5.95 19.39 -27.89
CA ALA A 75 5.42 19.79 -26.59
C ALA A 75 4.31 18.84 -26.11
N LEU A 76 3.43 18.42 -27.04
CA LEU A 76 2.37 17.45 -26.75
C LEU A 76 2.95 16.08 -26.38
N ASP A 77 3.94 15.60 -27.13
CA ASP A 77 4.61 14.32 -26.85
C ASP A 77 5.33 14.34 -25.49
N MET A 78 6.08 15.40 -25.18
CA MET A 78 6.75 15.58 -23.88
C MET A 78 5.75 15.60 -22.73
N THR A 79 4.62 16.29 -22.90
CA THR A 79 3.54 16.33 -21.90
C THR A 79 2.93 14.95 -21.70
N LYS A 80 2.63 14.21 -22.77
CA LYS A 80 2.11 12.83 -22.70
C LYS A 80 3.06 11.89 -21.98
N LYS A 81 4.37 12.00 -22.26
CA LYS A 81 5.41 11.21 -21.58
C LYS A 81 5.52 11.56 -20.10
N TYR A 82 5.47 12.84 -19.76
CA TYR A 82 5.48 13.30 -18.37
C TYR A 82 4.28 12.77 -17.57
N VAL A 83 3.07 12.88 -18.14
CA VAL A 83 1.85 12.34 -17.53
C VAL A 83 1.88 10.81 -17.46
N GLY A 84 2.38 10.13 -18.49
CA GLY A 84 2.50 8.68 -18.50
C GLY A 84 3.53 8.15 -17.48
N ALA A 85 4.57 8.92 -17.17
CA ALA A 85 5.53 8.58 -16.11
C ALA A 85 4.93 8.71 -14.71
N LEU A 86 3.93 9.58 -14.53
CA LEU A 86 3.03 9.58 -13.37
C LEU A 86 2.06 8.42 -13.53
N ASP A 87 2.56 7.19 -13.44
CA ASP A 87 1.83 5.99 -13.78
C ASP A 87 0.70 5.74 -12.75
N PHE A 88 -0.42 6.41 -12.99
CA PHE A 88 -1.65 6.38 -12.19
C PHE A 88 -2.18 4.96 -12.03
N GLN A 89 -1.98 4.10 -13.03
CA GLN A 89 -2.33 2.69 -12.93
C GLN A 89 -1.44 1.95 -11.94
N LYS A 90 -0.15 2.26 -11.90
CA LYS A 90 0.79 1.64 -10.96
C LYS A 90 0.48 2.01 -9.52
N ILE A 91 0.10 3.26 -9.27
CA ILE A 91 -0.36 3.73 -7.95
C ILE A 91 -1.68 3.07 -7.57
N MET A 92 -2.64 2.98 -8.50
CA MET A 92 -3.93 2.28 -8.30
C MET A 92 -3.75 0.78 -8.06
N ASN A 93 -2.85 0.10 -8.77
CA ASN A 93 -2.57 -1.32 -8.61
C ASN A 93 -1.96 -1.60 -7.23
N ILE A 94 -1.07 -0.73 -6.75
CA ILE A 94 -0.51 -0.83 -5.38
C ILE A 94 -1.62 -0.63 -4.33
N ALA A 95 -2.56 0.30 -4.58
CA ALA A 95 -3.72 0.52 -3.72
C ALA A 95 -4.71 -0.66 -3.74
N SER A 96 -4.93 -1.29 -4.90
CA SER A 96 -5.84 -2.44 -5.04
C SER A 96 -5.25 -3.75 -4.53
N ASP A 97 -3.94 -3.96 -4.68
CA ASP A 97 -3.22 -5.11 -4.11
C ASP A 97 -3.17 -5.03 -2.57
N GLY A 98 -3.16 -3.82 -1.99
CA GLY A 98 -3.29 -3.60 -0.55
C GLY A 98 -4.71 -3.79 0.01
N ALA A 99 -5.73 -3.87 -0.85
CA ALA A 99 -7.15 -3.93 -0.46
C ALA A 99 -7.86 -5.26 -0.79
N SER A 100 -7.13 -6.29 -1.22
CA SER A 100 -7.72 -7.60 -1.57
C SER A 100 -7.51 -8.63 -0.46
N PRO A 101 -8.57 -9.06 0.28
CA PRO A 101 -8.46 -10.22 1.15
C PRO A 101 -8.30 -11.46 0.26
N LYS A 102 -7.12 -12.10 0.30
CA LYS A 102 -6.95 -13.43 -0.29
C LYS A 102 -7.96 -14.35 0.38
N LYS A 103 -9.03 -14.73 -0.34
CA LYS A 103 -9.80 -15.93 -0.03
C LYS A 103 -8.83 -17.10 -0.06
N THR A 104 -8.44 -17.57 1.13
CA THR A 104 -7.89 -18.91 1.32
C THR A 104 -8.91 -19.88 0.75
N LYS A 105 -8.60 -20.47 -0.41
CA LYS A 105 -9.25 -21.69 -0.85
C LYS A 105 -8.86 -22.79 0.13
N ASP A 106 -9.88 -23.31 0.76
CA ASP A 106 -9.97 -24.57 1.49
C ASP A 106 -8.92 -25.58 0.99
N LEU A 107 -7.94 -25.91 1.84
CA LEU A 107 -7.22 -27.18 1.72
C LEU A 107 -8.06 -28.21 2.47
N GLU A 108 -8.90 -28.92 1.72
CA GLU A 108 -9.40 -30.23 2.15
C GLU A 108 -8.19 -31.13 2.39
N ILE A 109 -8.07 -31.61 3.62
CA ILE A 109 -7.14 -32.67 3.99
C ILE A 109 -7.86 -33.97 3.63
N ASP A 110 -7.49 -34.56 2.50
CA ASP A 110 -7.83 -35.95 2.21
C ASP A 110 -7.09 -36.84 3.22
N ILE A 111 -7.85 -37.39 4.17
CA ILE A 111 -7.42 -38.53 4.98
C ILE A 111 -8.01 -39.76 4.31
N GLU A 112 -7.24 -40.42 3.45
CA GLU A 112 -7.53 -41.78 3.01
C GLU A 112 -6.86 -42.77 3.98
N GLU A 113 -7.67 -43.70 4.52
CA GLU A 113 -7.26 -44.92 5.22
C GLU A 113 -7.57 -46.14 4.33
#